data_AF-A0A920HG33-F1
#
_entry.id   AF-A0A920HG33-F1
#
_cell.length_a   1.000
_cell.length_b   1.000
_cell.length_c   1.000
_cell.angle_alpha   90.00
_cell.angle_beta   90.00
_cell.angle_gamma   90.00
#
_symmetry.space_group_name_H-M   'P 1'
#
loop_
_entity.id
_entity.type
_entity.pdbx_description
1 polymer ?
#
loop_
_entity_poly.entity_id
_entity_poly.type
_entity_poly.pdbx_seq_one_letter_code
_entity_poly.pdbx_strand_id
1 'polypeptide(L)'
;MIEENAETVLEEIGIDFRDDPEALAILKDKGCDIKGERVHFPRGLARSLCKTAPSSFTQYARNPARNVEIGGKNTVFAPVYGPPFVRDLNGERRYAEIEDFNNFVKLVYMLPGLHHSGGTVCEPVDLL
;
A
#
# COMPACT_ATOMS: atom_id res chain seq x y z
N MET A 1 7.39 22.99 -10.66
CA MET A 1 6.79 22.21 -11.77
C MET A 1 6.00 21.00 -11.28
N ILE A 2 6.62 19.89 -10.81
CA ILE A 2 5.83 18.69 -10.43
C ILE A 2 4.90 18.94 -9.23
N GLU A 3 5.40 19.51 -8.13
CA GLU A 3 4.58 19.76 -6.93
C GLU A 3 3.41 20.71 -7.22
N GLU A 4 3.69 21.81 -7.92
CA GLU A 4 2.71 22.81 -8.32
C GLU A 4 1.61 22.23 -9.22
N ASN A 5 1.98 21.41 -10.21
CA ASN A 5 1.02 20.75 -11.09
C ASN A 5 0.18 19.71 -10.34
N ALA A 6 0.77 18.99 -9.37
CA ALA A 6 0.03 18.04 -8.54
C ALA A 6 -1.03 18.77 -7.68
N GLU A 7 -0.68 19.92 -7.10
CA GLU A 7 -1.62 20.78 -6.38
C GLU A 7 -2.74 21.30 -7.30
N THR A 8 -2.42 21.66 -8.57
CA THR A 8 -3.44 22.02 -9.58
C THR A 8 -4.41 20.87 -9.85
N VAL A 9 -3.91 19.63 -10.01
CA VAL A 9 -4.78 18.46 -10.22
C VAL A 9 -5.68 18.25 -9.00
N LEU A 10 -5.15 18.35 -7.78
CA LEU A 10 -5.92 18.16 -6.56
C LEU A 10 -7.02 19.22 -6.36
N GLU A 11 -6.75 20.47 -6.71
CA GLU A 11 -7.70 21.59 -6.55
C GLU A 11 -8.73 21.63 -7.68
N GLU A 12 -8.31 21.55 -8.94
CA GLU A 12 -9.18 21.81 -10.09
C GLU A 12 -9.87 20.54 -10.61
N ILE A 13 -9.21 19.39 -10.56
CA ILE A 13 -9.73 18.11 -11.08
C ILE A 13 -10.31 17.25 -9.96
N GLY A 14 -9.59 17.16 -8.83
CA GLY A 14 -9.96 16.37 -7.65
C GLY A 14 -9.75 14.86 -7.80
N ILE A 15 -10.15 14.11 -6.77
CA ILE A 15 -10.05 12.64 -6.68
C ILE A 15 -11.41 12.07 -6.27
N ASP A 16 -11.85 10.98 -6.91
CA ASP A 16 -13.07 10.28 -6.47
C ASP A 16 -12.78 9.44 -5.23
N PHE A 17 -13.61 9.59 -4.20
CA PHE A 17 -13.70 8.70 -3.04
C PHE A 17 -15.07 7.99 -3.11
N ARG A 18 -15.08 6.82 -3.76
CA ARG A 18 -16.31 6.13 -4.18
C ARG A 18 -16.83 5.19 -3.11
N ASP A 19 -18.15 5.12 -2.99
CA ASP A 19 -18.85 4.19 -2.10
C ASP A 19 -18.41 4.29 -0.62
N ASP A 20 -17.85 5.44 -0.22
CA ASP A 20 -17.33 5.69 1.14
C ASP A 20 -17.82 7.05 1.69
N PRO A 21 -19.06 7.11 2.20
CA PRO A 21 -19.62 8.34 2.79
C PRO A 21 -18.84 8.85 4.02
N GLU A 22 -18.15 7.97 4.75
CA GLU A 22 -17.36 8.34 5.92
C GLU A 22 -16.12 9.12 5.50
N ALA A 23 -15.38 8.65 4.49
CA ALA A 23 -14.23 9.37 3.94
C ALA A 23 -14.62 10.76 3.44
N LEU A 24 -15.76 10.88 2.72
CA LEU A 24 -16.27 12.16 2.25
C LEU A 24 -16.58 13.11 3.41
N ALA A 25 -17.18 12.61 4.50
CA ALA A 25 -17.47 13.41 5.68
C ALA A 25 -16.18 13.90 6.39
N ILE A 26 -15.18 13.02 6.54
CA ILE A 26 -13.89 13.37 7.13
C ILE A 26 -13.18 14.45 6.29
N LEU A 27 -13.13 14.29 4.97
CA LEU A 27 -12.46 15.23 4.08
C LEU A 27 -13.18 16.58 4.04
N LYS A 28 -14.52 16.58 4.10
CA LYS A 28 -15.31 17.80 4.23
C LYS A 28 -15.01 18.55 5.54
N ASP A 29 -14.93 17.84 6.66
CA ASP A 29 -14.56 18.41 7.96
C ASP A 29 -13.15 19.02 7.93
N LYS A 30 -12.24 18.45 7.14
CA LYS A 30 -10.89 19.02 6.91
C LYS A 30 -10.84 20.17 5.89
N GLY A 31 -11.98 20.57 5.34
CA GLY A 31 -12.09 21.73 4.47
C GLY A 31 -11.91 21.43 2.97
N CYS A 32 -11.99 20.16 2.56
CA CYS A 32 -12.11 19.83 1.14
C CYS A 32 -13.49 20.21 0.60
N ASP A 33 -13.55 20.61 -0.67
CA ASP A 33 -14.80 20.82 -1.40
C ASP A 33 -15.26 19.49 -2.02
N ILE A 34 -16.52 19.11 -1.78
CA ILE A 34 -17.06 17.80 -2.14
C ILE A 34 -18.18 17.98 -3.16
N LYS A 35 -18.02 17.39 -4.35
CA LYS A 35 -19.00 17.41 -5.45
C LYS A 35 -19.45 16.00 -5.77
N GLY A 36 -20.51 15.54 -5.12
CA GLY A 36 -20.89 14.13 -5.14
C GLY A 36 -19.84 13.28 -4.42
N GLU A 37 -19.14 12.41 -5.15
CA GLU A 37 -18.02 11.61 -4.64
C GLU A 37 -16.64 12.18 -5.03
N ARG A 38 -16.60 13.28 -5.79
CA ARG A 38 -15.37 13.96 -6.18
C ARG A 38 -14.92 14.93 -5.09
N VAL A 39 -13.70 14.74 -4.59
CA VAL A 39 -13.06 15.57 -3.57
C VAL A 39 -12.03 16.50 -4.21
N HIS A 40 -12.20 17.81 -4.00
CA HIS A 40 -11.26 18.86 -4.40
C HIS A 40 -10.53 19.37 -3.16
N PHE A 41 -9.20 19.40 -3.21
CA PHE A 41 -8.37 19.83 -2.09
C PHE A 41 -7.88 21.27 -2.36
N PRO A 42 -8.19 22.24 -1.48
CA PRO A 42 -7.58 23.56 -1.54
C PRO A 42 -6.05 23.47 -1.54
N ARG A 43 -5.38 24.33 -2.31
CA ARG A 43 -3.91 24.32 -2.41
C ARG A 43 -3.24 24.32 -1.04
N GLY A 44 -2.32 23.39 -0.87
CA GLY A 44 -1.52 23.22 0.34
C GLY A 44 -2.24 22.51 1.49
N LEU A 45 -3.55 22.23 1.41
CA LEU A 45 -4.27 21.51 2.46
C LEU A 45 -3.70 20.09 2.63
N ALA A 46 -3.56 19.33 1.55
CA ALA A 46 -3.04 17.97 1.58
C ALA A 46 -1.64 17.93 2.24
N ARG A 47 -0.75 18.83 1.83
CA ARG A 47 0.58 18.97 2.44
C ARG A 47 0.52 19.36 3.92
N SER A 48 -0.40 20.24 4.31
CA SER A 48 -0.58 20.67 5.70
C SER A 48 -1.01 19.49 6.58
N LEU A 49 -1.96 18.67 6.12
CA LEU A 49 -2.44 17.48 6.83
C LEU A 49 -1.30 16.46 7.01
N CYS A 50 -0.47 16.27 5.97
CA CYS A 50 0.68 15.36 6.01
C CYS A 50 1.77 15.76 7.03
N LYS A 51 1.78 16.99 7.59
CA LYS A 51 2.79 17.41 8.58
C LYS A 51 2.74 16.61 9.89
N THR A 52 1.62 15.95 10.17
CA THR A 52 1.48 15.08 11.35
C THR A 52 2.01 13.66 11.12
N ALA A 53 2.31 13.29 9.86
CA ALA A 53 2.88 11.99 9.55
C ALA A 53 4.35 11.92 10.01
N PRO A 54 4.77 10.81 10.65
CA PRO A 54 6.15 10.65 11.05
C PRO A 54 7.06 10.45 9.83
N SER A 55 8.27 11.02 9.87
CA SER A 55 9.27 10.84 8.81
C SER A 55 9.94 9.46 8.84
N SER A 56 9.87 8.77 9.98
CA SER A 56 10.21 7.35 10.10
C SER A 56 9.43 6.67 11.22
N PHE A 57 9.24 5.36 11.13
CA PHE A 57 8.64 4.55 12.18
C PHE A 57 9.13 3.11 12.10
N THR A 58 9.10 2.42 13.24
CA THR A 58 9.42 0.99 13.30
C THR A 58 8.17 0.16 12.98
N GLN A 59 8.29 -0.72 12.00
CA GLN A 59 7.34 -1.81 11.78
C GLN A 59 7.79 -3.03 12.58
N TYR A 60 6.97 -3.42 13.56
CA TYR A 60 7.29 -4.49 14.50
C TYR A 60 6.98 -5.87 13.93
N ALA A 61 7.94 -6.79 14.06
CA ALA A 61 7.78 -8.19 13.74
C ALA A 61 7.52 -9.03 14.99
N ARG A 62 6.89 -10.21 14.83
CA ARG A 62 6.70 -11.18 15.91
C ARG A 62 8.01 -11.58 16.61
N ASN A 63 9.12 -11.60 15.85
CA ASN A 63 10.46 -11.73 16.38
C ASN A 63 11.09 -10.34 16.31
N PRO A 64 11.34 -9.66 17.44
CA PRO A 64 11.88 -8.30 17.46
C PRO A 64 13.22 -8.14 16.73
N ALA A 65 14.01 -9.22 16.59
CA ALA A 65 15.24 -9.21 15.80
C ALA A 65 15.00 -9.01 14.29
N ARG A 66 13.75 -9.05 13.84
CA ARG A 66 13.31 -8.79 12.46
C ARG A 66 12.43 -7.55 12.35
N ASN A 67 12.43 -6.66 13.35
CA ASN A 67 11.82 -5.34 13.19
C ASN A 67 12.53 -4.60 12.05
N VAL A 68 11.77 -3.78 11.33
CA VAL A 68 12.30 -2.96 10.24
C VAL A 68 11.95 -1.49 10.49
N GLU A 69 12.84 -0.59 10.10
CA GLU A 69 12.59 0.85 10.16
C GLU A 69 12.15 1.33 8.78
N ILE A 70 10.97 1.96 8.72
CA ILE A 70 10.41 2.55 7.51
C ILE A 70 10.77 4.03 7.50
N GLY A 71 11.46 4.49 6.44
CA GLY A 71 11.91 5.88 6.28
C GLY A 71 13.42 6.06 6.52
N GLY A 72 13.86 7.32 6.46
CA GLY A 72 15.29 7.67 6.58
C GLY A 72 16.13 7.19 5.38
N LYS A 73 17.25 6.51 5.65
CA LYS A 73 18.13 5.92 4.62
C LYS A 73 17.97 4.41 4.49
N ASN A 74 16.94 3.84 5.13
CA ASN A 74 16.69 2.40 5.13
C ASN A 74 16.07 1.96 3.80
N THR A 75 16.29 0.70 3.44
CA THR A 75 15.60 0.04 2.32
C THR A 75 15.05 -1.29 2.82
N VAL A 76 13.74 -1.46 2.73
CA VAL A 76 13.04 -2.68 3.15
C VAL A 76 12.50 -3.37 1.91
N PHE A 77 12.93 -4.62 1.70
CA PHE A 77 12.46 -5.45 0.58
C PHE A 77 11.36 -6.40 1.04
N ALA A 78 10.29 -6.47 0.24
CA ALA A 78 9.14 -7.35 0.40
C ALA A 78 8.92 -8.13 -0.92
N PRO A 79 8.27 -9.30 -0.89
CA PRO A 79 7.92 -10.05 -2.09
C PRO A 79 6.86 -9.36 -2.94
N VAL A 80 6.57 -9.98 -4.09
CA VAL A 80 5.44 -9.65 -4.98
C VAL A 80 4.10 -9.60 -4.23
N TYR A 81 3.14 -8.83 -4.78
CA TYR A 81 1.80 -8.66 -4.19
C TYR A 81 0.70 -8.75 -5.27
N GLY A 82 -0.27 -9.65 -5.08
CA GLY A 82 -1.50 -9.74 -5.87
C GLY A 82 -1.59 -10.73 -7.06
N PRO A 83 -0.55 -11.46 -7.53
CA PRO A 83 -0.72 -12.35 -8.67
C PRO A 83 -1.73 -13.48 -8.40
N PRO A 84 -2.77 -13.65 -9.24
CA PRO A 84 -3.66 -14.81 -9.13
C PRO A 84 -3.09 -16.06 -9.82
N PHE A 85 -1.98 -15.94 -10.53
CA PHE A 85 -1.32 -17.03 -11.21
C PHE A 85 0.11 -17.21 -10.68
N VAL A 86 0.53 -18.47 -10.58
CA VAL A 86 1.94 -18.84 -10.40
C VAL A 86 2.50 -19.42 -11.69
N ARG A 87 3.82 -19.35 -11.81
CA ARG A 87 4.57 -20.27 -12.64
C ARG A 87 5.29 -21.23 -11.70
N ASP A 88 4.85 -22.47 -11.67
CA ASP A 88 5.37 -23.44 -10.72
C ASP A 88 6.74 -24.01 -11.13
N LEU A 89 7.26 -24.94 -10.34
CA LEU A 89 8.57 -25.56 -10.57
C LEU A 89 8.62 -26.44 -11.82
N ASN A 90 7.47 -26.86 -12.36
CA ASN A 90 7.38 -27.56 -13.65
C ASN A 90 7.29 -26.57 -14.82
N GLY A 91 7.27 -25.27 -14.53
CA GLY A 91 7.15 -24.20 -15.52
C GLY A 91 5.71 -23.95 -15.97
N GLU A 92 4.72 -24.56 -15.33
CA GLU A 92 3.31 -24.42 -15.70
C GLU A 92 2.71 -23.12 -15.14
N ARG A 93 1.95 -22.41 -15.98
CA ARG A 93 1.17 -21.25 -15.53
C ARG A 93 -0.22 -21.74 -15.12
N ARG A 94 -0.50 -21.69 -13.82
CA ARG A 94 -1.79 -22.08 -13.22
C ARG A 94 -2.24 -21.06 -12.19
N TYR A 95 -3.49 -21.14 -11.76
CA TYR A 95 -3.95 -20.36 -10.62
C TYR A 95 -3.14 -20.72 -9.38
N ALA A 96 -2.93 -19.73 -8.51
CA ALA A 96 -2.25 -19.94 -7.25
C ALA A 96 -3.21 -20.56 -6.23
N GLU A 97 -2.69 -21.45 -5.41
CA GLU A 97 -3.39 -22.09 -4.30
C GLU A 97 -2.76 -21.69 -2.96
N ILE A 98 -3.40 -22.01 -1.83
CA ILE A 98 -2.86 -21.69 -0.50
C ILE A 98 -1.48 -22.34 -0.27
N GLU A 99 -1.22 -23.47 -0.92
CA GLU A 99 0.10 -24.09 -0.86
C GLU A 99 1.17 -23.20 -1.51
N ASP A 100 0.88 -22.56 -2.64
CA ASP A 100 1.81 -21.62 -3.27
C ASP A 100 2.08 -20.41 -2.37
N PHE A 101 1.04 -19.88 -1.74
CA PHE A 101 1.17 -18.78 -0.78
C PHE A 101 2.13 -19.17 0.36
N ASN A 102 1.88 -20.33 0.98
CA ASN A 102 2.72 -20.86 2.04
C ASN A 102 4.16 -21.09 1.58
N ASN A 103 4.35 -21.57 0.36
CA ASN A 103 5.68 -21.79 -0.20
C ASN A 103 6.43 -20.48 -0.45
N PHE A 104 5.78 -19.44 -0.97
CA PHE A 104 6.39 -18.12 -1.08
C PHE A 104 6.74 -17.53 0.28
N VAL A 105 5.87 -17.64 1.29
CA VAL A 105 6.18 -17.18 2.65
C VAL A 105 7.41 -17.90 3.22
N LYS A 106 7.52 -19.23 3.04
CA LYS A 106 8.71 -19.99 3.45
C LYS A 106 9.96 -19.52 2.71
N LEU A 107 9.89 -19.32 1.39
CA LEU A 107 11.00 -18.82 0.59
C LEU A 107 11.47 -17.44 1.08
N VAL A 108 10.52 -16.52 1.29
CA VAL A 108 10.80 -15.17 1.79
C VAL A 108 11.45 -15.21 3.17
N TYR A 109 10.97 -16.09 4.06
CA TYR A 109 11.56 -16.26 5.39
C TYR A 109 13.03 -16.74 5.34
N MET A 110 13.36 -17.61 4.38
CA MET A 110 14.71 -18.16 4.23
C MET A 110 15.68 -17.19 3.53
N LEU A 111 15.18 -16.28 2.70
CA LEU A 111 16.00 -15.36 1.90
C LEU A 111 16.54 -14.21 2.74
N PRO A 112 17.88 -14.08 2.94
CA PRO A 112 18.45 -13.02 3.76
C PRO A 112 18.20 -11.61 3.24
N GLY A 113 17.97 -11.46 1.93
CA GLY A 113 17.73 -10.17 1.27
C GLY A 113 16.29 -9.67 1.37
N LEU A 114 15.35 -10.48 1.87
CA LEU A 114 13.96 -10.05 2.08
C LEU A 114 13.70 -9.80 3.56
N HIS A 115 13.19 -8.62 3.85
CA HIS A 115 13.08 -8.08 5.20
C HIS A 115 11.66 -8.20 5.75
N HIS A 116 10.66 -8.17 4.87
CA HIS A 116 9.24 -8.23 5.19
C HIS A 116 8.57 -9.40 4.47
N SER A 117 7.67 -10.11 5.15
CA SER A 117 7.03 -11.32 4.61
C SER A 117 6.06 -11.06 3.44
N GLY A 118 5.66 -9.81 3.25
CA GLY A 118 4.67 -9.40 2.25
C GLY A 118 3.25 -9.37 2.80
N GLY A 119 2.28 -9.47 1.89
CA GLY A 119 0.86 -9.64 2.20
C GLY A 119 0.29 -10.71 1.27
N THR A 120 -0.42 -10.30 0.22
CA THR A 120 -0.94 -11.22 -0.81
C THR A 120 0.17 -11.69 -1.76
N VAL A 121 1.08 -12.54 -1.32
CA VAL A 121 2.23 -13.01 -2.14
C VAL A 121 1.81 -13.78 -3.40
N CYS A 122 0.60 -14.34 -3.38
CA CYS A 122 -0.22 -14.73 -4.51
C CYS A 122 -1.68 -14.82 -4.02
N GLU A 123 -2.66 -14.83 -4.92
CA GLU A 123 -4.08 -14.96 -4.56
C GLU A 123 -4.47 -16.45 -4.46
N PRO A 124 -4.77 -17.00 -3.28
CA PRO A 124 -5.12 -18.42 -3.13
C PRO A 124 -6.56 -18.68 -3.57
N VAL A 125 -6.76 -19.17 -4.80
CA VAL A 125 -8.12 -19.31 -5.38
C VAL A 125 -8.90 -20.53 -4.87
N ASP A 126 -8.23 -21.42 -4.14
CA ASP A 126 -8.79 -22.63 -3.53
C ASP A 126 -9.42 -22.37 -2.15
N LEU A 127 -9.33 -21.13 -1.66
CA LEU A 127 -10.00 -20.66 -0.45
C LEU A 127 -11.01 -19.56 -0.84
N LEU A 128 -12.28 -19.84 -0.62
CA LEU A 128 -13.38 -18.88 -0.66
C LEU A 128 -14.00 -18.74 0.73
#